data_AF-A0A1B0PI36-F1
#
_entry.id   AF-A0A1B0PI36-F1
#
_cell.length_a   1.000
_cell.length_b   1.000
_cell.length_c   1.000
_cell.angle_alpha   90.00
_cell.angle_beta   90.00
_cell.angle_gamma   90.00
#
_symmetry.space_group_name_H-M   'P 1'
#
loop_
_entity.id
_entity.type
_entity.pdbx_description
1 polymer ?
#
loop_
_entity_poly.entity_id
_entity_poly.type
_entity_poly.pdbx_seq_one_letter_code
_entity_poly.pdbx_strand_id
1 'polypeptide(L)'
;PWGQMSFWAATVITNLLTAIPYLGNTMTTWLWGGFAINDPTLTRFFALHFILPFGIISLSSLHVLLLHEEGSSNPLGTNSDIDKIPFHPYHTMKDLLMLATTLTLLLMTISFFPDIFNDPENFSKANPLVTPQHIKPEWYFLFAYGILRSIPNKLGGALALAMSIMILFTVPFIHTSKLRSMTFRPLMQLMF
;
A
#
# COMPACT_ATOMS: atom_id res chain seq x y z
N PRO A 1 -14.32 -9.58 3.32
CA PRO A 1 -15.72 -9.73 3.79
C PRO A 1 -16.65 -9.08 2.76
N TRP A 2 -17.94 -9.43 2.75
CA TRP A 2 -18.93 -8.83 1.83
C TRP A 2 -19.83 -7.83 2.57
N GLY A 3 -19.20 -6.83 3.18
CA GLY A 3 -19.87 -5.75 3.92
C GLY A 3 -20.10 -4.51 3.06
N GLN A 4 -20.81 -3.52 3.61
CA GLN A 4 -21.17 -2.29 2.89
C GLN A 4 -19.95 -1.53 2.38
N MET A 5 -18.98 -1.22 3.26
CA MET A 5 -17.76 -0.52 2.84
C MET A 5 -16.98 -1.32 1.81
N SER A 6 -16.87 -2.64 1.97
CA SER A 6 -16.18 -3.51 1.02
C SER A 6 -16.78 -3.43 -0.39
N PHE A 7 -18.11 -3.51 -0.50
CA PHE A 7 -18.81 -3.47 -1.78
C PHE A 7 -18.70 -2.09 -2.46
N TRP A 8 -18.96 -1.03 -1.71
CA TRP A 8 -18.96 0.32 -2.27
C TRP A 8 -17.54 0.84 -2.55
N ALA A 9 -16.55 0.53 -1.71
CA ALA A 9 -15.16 0.84 -1.99
C ALA A 9 -14.69 0.12 -3.27
N ALA A 10 -14.99 -1.17 -3.41
CA ALA A 10 -14.68 -1.91 -4.63
C ALA A 10 -15.33 -1.26 -5.86
N THR A 11 -16.59 -0.84 -5.74
CA THR A 11 -17.34 -0.19 -6.82
C THR A 11 -16.66 1.11 -7.23
N VAL A 12 -16.35 1.99 -6.27
CA VAL A 12 -15.73 3.29 -6.54
C VAL A 12 -14.33 3.12 -7.13
N ILE A 13 -13.48 2.29 -6.52
CA ILE A 13 -12.07 2.13 -6.92
C ILE A 13 -11.98 1.53 -8.32
N THR A 14 -12.72 0.46 -8.61
CA THR A 14 -12.67 -0.19 -9.94
C THR A 14 -13.34 0.65 -11.02
N ASN A 15 -14.32 1.49 -10.67
CA ASN A 15 -14.92 2.44 -11.59
C ASN A 15 -13.96 3.59 -11.96
N LEU A 16 -12.81 3.77 -11.28
CA LEU A 16 -11.77 4.69 -11.75
C LEU A 16 -11.19 4.26 -13.10
N LEU A 17 -11.23 2.96 -13.45
CA LEU A 17 -10.78 2.47 -14.76
C LEU A 17 -11.57 3.07 -15.92
N THR A 18 -12.85 3.42 -15.71
CA THR A 18 -13.67 4.09 -16.73
C THR A 18 -13.16 5.48 -17.10
N ALA A 19 -12.22 6.06 -16.33
CA ALA A 19 -11.56 7.30 -16.69
C ALA A 19 -10.62 7.15 -17.91
N ILE A 20 -10.18 5.92 -18.22
CA ILE A 20 -9.29 5.65 -19.36
C ILE A 20 -10.06 5.86 -20.67
N PRO A 21 -9.61 6.79 -21.55
CA PRO A 21 -10.29 7.05 -22.80
C PRO A 21 -10.40 5.80 -23.68
N TYR A 22 -11.52 5.65 -24.37
CA TYR A 22 -11.86 4.57 -25.31
C TYR A 22 -11.99 3.16 -24.71
N LEU A 23 -11.13 2.75 -23.78
CA LEU A 23 -11.05 1.38 -23.24
C LEU A 23 -11.64 1.22 -21.83
N GLY A 24 -11.87 2.31 -21.11
CA GLY A 24 -12.21 2.27 -19.69
C GLY A 24 -13.45 1.42 -19.38
N ASN A 25 -14.56 1.64 -20.11
CA ASN A 25 -15.79 0.89 -19.90
C ASN A 25 -15.62 -0.61 -20.17
N THR A 26 -14.91 -0.98 -21.25
CA THR A 26 -14.64 -2.39 -21.57
C THR A 26 -13.76 -3.05 -20.52
N MET A 27 -12.78 -2.33 -19.95
CA MET A 27 -11.93 -2.88 -18.90
C MET A 27 -12.68 -3.05 -17.58
N THR A 28 -13.54 -2.11 -17.21
CA THR A 28 -14.36 -2.22 -15.99
C THR A 28 -15.34 -3.39 -16.08
N THR A 29 -16.07 -3.55 -17.19
CA THR A 29 -17.00 -4.68 -17.35
C THR A 29 -16.28 -6.02 -17.44
N TRP A 30 -15.11 -6.05 -18.09
CA TRP A 30 -14.25 -7.23 -18.10
C TRP A 30 -13.78 -7.62 -16.70
N LEU A 31 -13.31 -6.64 -15.91
CA LEU A 31 -12.84 -6.86 -14.54
C LEU A 31 -13.97 -7.39 -13.65
N TRP A 32 -15.14 -6.75 -13.70
CA TRP A 32 -16.31 -7.17 -12.93
C TRP A 32 -16.86 -8.53 -13.37
N GLY A 33 -16.68 -8.90 -14.65
CA GLY A 33 -17.33 -10.07 -15.22
C GLY A 33 -18.84 -9.87 -15.40
N GLY A 34 -19.27 -8.62 -15.59
CA GLY A 34 -20.66 -8.19 -15.65
C GLY A 34 -20.80 -6.67 -15.71
N PHE A 35 -22.02 -6.17 -15.53
CA PHE A 35 -22.33 -4.73 -15.59
C PHE A 35 -22.22 -4.00 -14.23
N ALA A 36 -22.10 -4.76 -13.14
CA ALA A 36 -21.92 -4.26 -11.79
C ALA A 36 -21.09 -5.28 -10.98
N ILE A 37 -20.60 -4.86 -9.82
CA ILE A 37 -19.95 -5.76 -8.87
C ILE A 37 -20.95 -6.79 -8.37
N ASN A 38 -20.63 -8.07 -8.54
CA ASN A 38 -21.46 -9.19 -8.11
C ASN A 38 -20.60 -10.46 -7.88
N ASP A 39 -21.22 -11.63 -7.76
CA ASP A 39 -20.55 -12.92 -7.52
C ASP A 39 -19.34 -13.19 -8.42
N PRO A 40 -19.38 -12.98 -9.76
CA PRO A 40 -18.21 -13.20 -10.60
C PRO A 40 -17.01 -12.33 -10.20
N THR A 41 -17.26 -11.09 -9.76
CA THR A 41 -16.23 -10.18 -9.26
C THR A 41 -15.64 -10.70 -7.97
N LEU A 42 -16.47 -11.12 -7.01
CA LEU A 42 -16.03 -11.61 -5.71
C LEU A 42 -15.18 -12.88 -5.83
N THR A 43 -15.60 -13.86 -6.65
CA THR A 43 -14.83 -15.09 -6.86
C THR A 43 -13.46 -14.81 -7.47
N ARG A 44 -13.37 -13.89 -8.43
CA ARG A 44 -12.10 -13.47 -9.03
C ARG A 44 -11.23 -12.73 -8.04
N PHE A 45 -11.81 -11.82 -7.25
CA PHE A 45 -11.06 -11.06 -6.24
C PHE A 45 -10.50 -11.98 -5.17
N PHE A 46 -11.24 -13.01 -4.76
CA PHE A 46 -10.74 -14.04 -3.85
C PHE A 46 -9.55 -14.81 -4.48
N ALA A 47 -9.69 -15.27 -5.73
CA ALA A 47 -8.59 -15.96 -6.42
C ALA A 47 -7.34 -15.08 -6.57
N LEU A 48 -7.52 -13.80 -6.92
CA LEU A 48 -6.43 -12.81 -7.00
C LEU A 48 -5.81 -12.55 -5.63
N HIS A 49 -6.63 -12.31 -4.60
CA HIS A 49 -6.17 -12.11 -3.23
C HIS A 49 -5.40 -13.30 -2.69
N PHE A 50 -5.75 -14.52 -3.12
CA PHE A 50 -5.02 -15.73 -2.76
C PHE A 50 -3.66 -15.84 -3.46
N ILE A 51 -3.58 -15.55 -4.77
CA ILE A 51 -2.33 -15.74 -5.53
C ILE A 51 -1.33 -14.59 -5.34
N LEU A 52 -1.79 -13.35 -5.16
CA LEU A 52 -0.93 -12.17 -5.07
C LEU A 52 0.10 -12.22 -3.92
N PRO A 53 -0.23 -12.70 -2.70
CA PRO A 53 0.76 -12.88 -1.64
C PRO A 53 1.96 -13.74 -2.04
N PHE A 54 1.76 -14.80 -2.83
CA PHE A 54 2.88 -15.62 -3.34
C PHE A 54 3.75 -14.84 -4.34
N GLY A 55 3.12 -14.00 -5.17
CA GLY A 55 3.85 -13.05 -6.02
C GLY A 55 4.69 -12.07 -5.19
N ILE A 56 4.15 -11.54 -4.09
CA ILE A 56 4.87 -10.65 -3.17
C ILE A 56 6.06 -11.37 -2.53
N ILE A 57 5.91 -12.63 -2.09
CA ILE A 57 7.04 -13.43 -1.56
C ILE A 57 8.16 -13.57 -2.60
N SER A 58 7.82 -13.86 -3.86
CA SER A 58 8.79 -13.98 -4.94
C SER A 58 9.53 -12.65 -5.21
N LEU A 59 8.79 -11.54 -5.32
CA LEU A 59 9.38 -10.21 -5.50
C LEU A 59 10.23 -9.77 -4.29
N SER A 60 9.82 -10.14 -3.08
CA SER A 60 10.57 -9.85 -1.84
C SER A 60 11.87 -10.64 -1.80
N SER A 61 11.87 -11.88 -2.28
CA SER A 61 13.08 -12.70 -2.41
C SER A 61 14.04 -12.09 -3.43
N LEU A 62 13.54 -11.65 -4.59
CA LEU A 62 14.34 -10.93 -5.58
C LEU A 62 14.91 -9.62 -5.00
N HIS A 63 14.10 -8.88 -4.25
CA HIS A 63 14.54 -7.66 -3.57
C HIS A 63 15.70 -7.93 -2.61
N VAL A 64 15.61 -8.98 -1.78
CA VAL A 64 16.68 -9.37 -0.84
C VAL A 64 17.94 -9.83 -1.59
N LEU A 65 17.80 -10.56 -2.71
CA LEU A 65 18.95 -10.95 -3.54
C LEU A 65 19.68 -9.72 -4.08
N LEU A 66 18.96 -8.75 -4.63
CA LEU A 66 19.57 -7.49 -5.11
C LEU A 66 20.20 -6.68 -3.97
N LEU A 67 19.61 -6.71 -2.77
CA LEU A 67 20.20 -6.10 -1.59
C LEU A 67 21.50 -6.80 -1.16
N HIS A 68 21.62 -8.12 -1.35
CA HIS A 68 22.80 -8.87 -0.97
C HIS A 68 24.00 -8.62 -1.90
N GLU A 69 23.78 -8.22 -3.15
CA GLU A 69 24.87 -7.85 -4.08
C GLU A 69 25.64 -6.62 -3.60
N GLU A 70 24.95 -5.58 -3.15
CA GLU A 70 25.56 -4.30 -2.72
C GLU A 70 25.71 -4.19 -1.19
N GLY A 71 24.92 -4.95 -0.43
CA GLY A 71 24.83 -4.85 1.03
C GLY A 71 23.95 -3.68 1.52
N SER A 72 23.75 -3.64 2.84
CA SER A 72 22.95 -2.59 3.49
C SER A 72 23.71 -1.26 3.61
N SER A 73 23.01 -0.15 3.36
CA SER A 73 23.52 1.18 3.73
C SER A 73 23.48 1.41 5.25
N ASN A 74 24.16 2.45 5.73
CA ASN A 74 24.17 2.86 7.13
C ASN A 74 23.69 4.33 7.30
N PRO A 75 23.38 4.78 8.53
CA PRO A 75 22.87 6.13 8.79
C PRO A 75 23.78 7.27 8.32
N LEU A 76 25.09 7.05 8.22
CA LEU A 76 26.05 8.06 7.74
C LEU A 76 26.04 8.16 6.21
N GLY A 77 25.58 7.12 5.51
CA GLY A 77 25.55 7.04 4.06
C GLY A 77 26.93 6.87 3.42
N THR A 78 27.94 6.46 4.20
CA THR A 78 29.32 6.19 3.76
C THR A 78 29.57 4.70 3.56
N ASN A 79 30.74 4.29 3.07
CA ASN A 79 31.08 2.87 2.97
C ASN A 79 31.16 2.21 4.36
N SER A 80 30.42 1.13 4.58
CA SER A 80 30.40 0.33 5.82
C SER A 80 31.41 -0.82 5.82
N ASP A 81 32.09 -1.13 4.72
CA ASP A 81 33.04 -2.26 4.61
C ASP A 81 34.15 -2.24 5.67
N ILE A 82 34.53 -1.04 6.13
CA ILE A 82 35.59 -0.84 7.12
C ILE A 82 35.25 -1.38 8.52
N ASP A 83 33.97 -1.58 8.82
CA ASP A 83 33.49 -1.97 10.16
C ASP A 83 32.23 -2.84 10.06
N LYS A 84 32.33 -3.93 9.30
CA LYS A 84 31.25 -4.93 9.22
C LYS A 84 31.28 -5.86 10.42
N ILE A 85 30.09 -6.10 10.98
CA ILE A 85 29.85 -7.15 11.97
C ILE A 85 29.05 -8.30 11.34
N PRO A 86 29.20 -9.54 11.81
CA PRO A 86 28.38 -10.65 11.32
C PRO A 86 26.91 -10.43 11.67
N PHE A 87 26.00 -10.93 10.82
CA PHE A 87 24.56 -10.80 11.04
C PHE A 87 24.13 -11.49 12.35
N HIS A 88 24.65 -12.70 12.61
CA HIS A 88 24.46 -13.41 13.87
C HIS A 88 25.67 -13.21 14.78
N PRO A 89 25.50 -12.92 16.09
CA PRO A 89 24.22 -12.81 16.81
C PRO A 89 23.59 -11.41 16.79
N TYR A 90 24.32 -10.39 16.33
CA TYR A 90 23.97 -8.99 16.54
C TYR A 90 22.61 -8.58 15.96
N HIS A 91 22.44 -8.72 14.65
CA HIS A 91 21.19 -8.38 13.98
C HIS A 91 20.09 -9.39 14.26
N THR A 92 20.42 -10.69 14.43
CA THR A 92 19.42 -11.70 14.83
C THR A 92 18.74 -11.35 16.16
N MET A 93 19.50 -10.94 17.18
CA MET A 93 18.93 -10.56 18.48
C MET A 93 18.13 -9.26 18.42
N LYS A 94 18.60 -8.29 17.61
CA LYS A 94 17.86 -7.04 17.35
C LYS A 94 16.53 -7.31 16.66
N ASP A 95 16.52 -8.17 15.65
CA ASP A 95 15.32 -8.52 14.89
C ASP A 95 14.34 -9.33 15.75
N LEU A 96 14.83 -10.21 16.62
CA LEU A 96 14.00 -10.95 17.58
C LEU A 96 13.29 -10.00 18.55
N LEU A 97 14.00 -8.98 19.06
CA LEU A 97 13.39 -7.94 19.88
C LEU A 97 12.30 -7.19 19.11
N MET A 98 12.57 -6.77 17.87
CA MET A 98 11.57 -6.09 17.03
C MET A 98 10.35 -6.99 16.75
N LEU A 99 10.57 -8.27 16.45
CA LEU A 99 9.49 -9.24 16.26
C LEU A 99 8.65 -9.41 17.54
N ALA A 100 9.30 -9.53 18.70
CA ALA A 100 8.60 -9.63 19.98
C ALA A 100 7.74 -8.38 20.25
N THR A 101 8.28 -7.18 20.03
CA THR A 101 7.53 -5.93 20.23
C THR A 101 6.36 -5.75 19.25
N THR A 102 6.53 -6.13 17.98
CA THR A 102 5.44 -6.06 16.99
C THR A 102 4.36 -7.08 17.26
N LEU A 103 4.71 -8.30 17.67
CA LEU A 103 3.77 -9.33 18.08
C LEU A 103 2.99 -8.94 19.34
N THR A 104 3.65 -8.36 20.35
CA THR A 104 2.94 -7.90 21.55
C THR A 104 1.96 -6.78 21.20
N LEU A 105 2.35 -5.80 20.38
CA LEU A 105 1.44 -4.76 19.92
C LEU A 105 0.24 -5.35 19.14
N LEU A 106 0.49 -6.28 18.22
CA LEU A 106 -0.56 -6.97 17.47
C LEU A 106 -1.53 -7.70 18.41
N LEU A 107 -1.02 -8.49 19.35
CA LEU A 107 -1.85 -9.21 20.32
C LEU A 107 -2.64 -8.25 21.20
N MET A 108 -2.03 -7.15 21.67
CA MET A 108 -2.75 -6.12 22.42
C MET A 108 -3.90 -5.52 21.60
N THR A 109 -3.68 -5.22 20.32
CA THR A 109 -4.74 -4.69 19.45
C THR A 109 -5.87 -5.71 19.26
N ILE A 110 -5.56 -6.97 18.93
CA ILE A 110 -6.58 -7.99 18.67
C ILE A 110 -7.34 -8.35 19.96
N SER A 111 -6.68 -8.40 21.11
CA SER A 111 -7.30 -8.78 22.38
C SER A 111 -8.11 -7.67 23.03
N PHE A 112 -7.64 -6.42 22.99
CA PHE A 112 -8.29 -5.31 23.71
C PHE A 112 -9.07 -4.35 22.80
N PHE A 113 -8.68 -4.21 21.54
CA PHE A 113 -9.27 -3.23 20.61
C PHE A 113 -9.40 -3.77 19.17
N PRO A 114 -10.04 -4.94 18.96
CA PRO A 114 -10.03 -5.64 17.66
C PRO A 114 -10.60 -4.80 16.51
N ASP A 115 -11.48 -3.84 16.82
CA ASP A 115 -12.20 -3.04 15.83
C ASP A 115 -11.71 -1.59 15.71
N ILE A 116 -10.61 -1.23 16.38
CA ILE A 116 -10.12 0.17 16.37
C ILE A 116 -9.77 0.69 14.96
N PHE A 117 -9.38 -0.21 14.06
CA PHE A 117 -9.04 0.11 12.67
C PHE A 117 -10.16 -0.25 11.67
N ASN A 118 -11.27 -0.82 12.13
CA ASN A 118 -12.39 -1.23 11.30
C ASN A 118 -13.45 -0.12 11.19
N ASP A 119 -14.11 -0.03 10.04
CA ASP A 119 -15.28 0.82 9.89
C ASP A 119 -16.56 0.05 10.31
N PRO A 120 -17.38 0.59 11.24
CA PRO A 120 -18.59 -0.08 11.72
C PRO A 120 -19.58 -0.48 10.61
N GLU A 121 -19.63 0.28 9.51
CA GLU A 121 -20.55 -0.02 8.42
C GLU A 121 -20.20 -1.34 7.70
N ASN A 122 -18.94 -1.80 7.78
CA ASN A 122 -18.53 -3.05 7.14
C ASN A 122 -19.04 -4.31 7.88
N PHE A 123 -19.61 -4.17 9.08
CA PHE A 123 -20.34 -5.25 9.76
C PHE A 123 -21.75 -5.48 9.17
N SER A 124 -22.29 -4.49 8.47
CA SER A 124 -23.54 -4.64 7.74
C SER A 124 -23.29 -5.34 6.41
N LYS A 125 -24.13 -6.31 6.04
CA LYS A 125 -24.05 -6.96 4.72
C LYS A 125 -24.20 -5.94 3.60
N ALA A 126 -23.47 -6.14 2.51
CA ALA A 126 -23.54 -5.27 1.34
C ALA A 126 -24.97 -5.16 0.78
N ASN A 127 -25.43 -3.93 0.53
CA ASN A 127 -26.68 -3.66 -0.18
C ASN A 127 -26.38 -2.75 -1.39
N PRO A 128 -26.47 -3.27 -2.63
CA PRO A 128 -26.21 -2.51 -3.85
C PRO A 128 -27.14 -1.31 -4.07
N LEU A 129 -28.26 -1.23 -3.35
CA LEU A 129 -29.26 -0.16 -3.49
C LEU A 129 -29.07 0.96 -2.46
N VAL A 130 -28.20 0.78 -1.47
CA VAL A 130 -28.01 1.74 -0.37
C VAL A 130 -26.54 2.07 -0.23
N THR A 131 -26.14 3.24 -0.72
CA THR A 131 -24.81 3.81 -0.50
C THR A 131 -24.71 4.37 0.92
N PRO A 132 -23.69 4.00 1.69
CA PRO A 132 -23.46 4.64 2.96
C PRO A 132 -23.13 6.13 2.84
N GLN A 133 -23.37 6.88 3.93
CA GLN A 133 -23.27 8.34 3.92
C GLN A 133 -21.83 8.82 3.73
N HIS A 134 -20.85 8.11 4.29
CA HIS A 134 -19.44 8.51 4.29
C HIS A 134 -18.53 7.37 3.81
N ILE A 135 -18.72 6.92 2.56
CA ILE A 135 -17.86 5.90 1.94
C ILE A 135 -16.41 6.41 1.86
N LYS A 136 -15.48 5.65 2.46
CA LYS A 136 -14.05 5.90 2.47
C LYS A 136 -13.30 4.55 2.43
N PRO A 137 -12.06 4.51 1.93
CA PRO A 137 -11.23 3.32 2.06
C PRO A 137 -10.69 3.21 3.49
N GLU A 138 -10.01 2.10 3.76
CA GLU A 138 -9.27 1.86 4.98
C GLU A 138 -8.20 2.94 5.21
N TRP A 139 -7.81 3.10 6.48
CA TRP A 139 -6.98 4.21 6.95
C TRP A 139 -5.66 4.36 6.17
N TYR A 140 -5.03 3.25 5.78
CA TYR A 140 -3.76 3.24 5.04
C TYR A 140 -3.87 3.74 3.59
N PHE A 141 -5.08 3.91 3.05
CA PHE A 141 -5.32 4.51 1.74
C PHE A 141 -5.85 5.96 1.79
N LEU A 142 -6.08 6.52 2.99
CA LEU A 142 -6.68 7.85 3.12
C LEU A 142 -5.83 8.96 2.49
N PHE A 143 -4.51 8.85 2.51
CA PHE A 143 -3.63 9.85 1.88
C PHE A 143 -3.86 9.91 0.35
N ALA A 144 -3.92 8.76 -0.32
CA ALA A 144 -4.15 8.68 -1.76
C ALA A 144 -5.59 9.06 -2.12
N TYR A 145 -6.56 8.68 -1.28
CA TYR A 145 -7.95 9.09 -1.42
C TYR A 145 -8.13 10.61 -1.30
N GLY A 146 -7.38 11.24 -0.40
CA GLY A 146 -7.29 12.71 -0.30
C GLY A 146 -6.84 13.34 -1.60
N ILE A 147 -5.71 12.86 -2.15
CA ILE A 147 -5.15 13.34 -3.44
C ILE A 147 -6.15 13.17 -4.58
N LEU A 148 -6.79 11.99 -4.69
CA LEU A 148 -7.82 11.70 -5.70
C LEU A 148 -8.95 12.74 -5.65
N ARG A 149 -9.43 13.08 -4.45
CA ARG A 149 -10.54 14.02 -4.25
C ARG A 149 -10.16 15.49 -4.37
N SER A 150 -8.89 15.83 -4.28
CA SER A 150 -8.41 17.21 -4.44
C SER A 150 -8.53 17.72 -5.87
N ILE A 151 -8.66 16.84 -6.86
CA ILE A 151 -8.76 17.21 -8.27
C ILE A 151 -10.20 17.07 -8.75
N PRO A 152 -10.88 18.17 -9.16
CA PRO A 152 -12.28 18.14 -9.62
C PRO A 152 -12.41 17.64 -11.07
N ASN A 153 -11.69 16.58 -11.41
CA ASN A 153 -11.73 15.91 -12.71
C ASN A 153 -11.47 14.41 -12.52
N LYS A 154 -12.32 13.54 -13.09
CA LYS A 154 -12.21 12.09 -12.89
C LYS A 154 -10.89 11.51 -13.39
N LEU A 155 -10.47 11.89 -14.60
CA LEU A 155 -9.19 11.43 -15.18
C LEU A 155 -8.00 12.04 -14.45
N GLY A 156 -8.04 13.34 -14.18
CA GLY A 156 -6.98 14.04 -13.44
C GLY A 156 -6.77 13.46 -12.04
N GLY A 157 -7.85 13.19 -11.31
CA GLY A 157 -7.80 12.56 -9.99
C GLY A 157 -7.26 11.13 -10.05
N ALA A 158 -7.71 10.32 -11.01
CA ALA A 158 -7.21 8.95 -11.19
C ALA A 158 -5.71 8.94 -11.53
N LEU A 159 -5.25 9.85 -12.40
CA LEU A 159 -3.83 10.02 -12.72
C LEU A 159 -3.03 10.48 -11.50
N ALA A 160 -3.53 11.44 -10.72
CA ALA A 160 -2.83 11.90 -9.52
C ALA A 160 -2.71 10.83 -8.45
N LEU A 161 -3.74 9.99 -8.27
CA LEU A 161 -3.67 8.83 -7.39
C LEU A 161 -2.57 7.85 -7.85
N ALA A 162 -2.52 7.51 -9.14
CA ALA A 162 -1.45 6.67 -9.68
C ALA A 162 -0.07 7.30 -9.48
N MET A 163 0.05 8.59 -9.75
CA MET A 163 1.30 9.34 -9.59
C MET A 163 1.76 9.47 -8.14
N SER A 164 0.84 9.49 -7.15
CA SER A 164 1.22 9.54 -5.73
C SER A 164 2.06 8.34 -5.27
N ILE A 165 1.97 7.21 -5.98
CA ILE A 165 2.79 6.02 -5.75
C ILE A 165 3.96 5.99 -6.74
N MET A 166 3.70 6.23 -8.03
CA MET A 166 4.72 6.17 -9.07
C MET A 166 5.83 7.22 -8.89
N ILE A 167 5.56 8.32 -8.20
CA ILE A 167 6.58 9.35 -7.90
C ILE A 167 7.77 8.77 -7.13
N LEU A 168 7.60 7.68 -6.37
CA LEU A 168 8.69 7.00 -5.67
C LEU A 168 9.79 6.50 -6.63
N PHE A 169 9.45 6.16 -7.87
CA PHE A 169 10.45 5.74 -8.87
C PHE A 169 11.31 6.90 -9.37
N THR A 170 10.88 8.15 -9.16
CA THR A 170 11.65 9.34 -9.57
C THR A 170 12.74 9.71 -8.56
N VAL A 171 12.67 9.20 -7.32
CA VAL A 171 13.55 9.58 -6.20
C VAL A 171 15.04 9.48 -6.54
N PRO A 172 15.54 8.40 -7.20
CA PRO A 172 16.96 8.31 -7.55
C PRO A 172 17.40 9.37 -8.58
N PHE A 173 16.50 9.80 -9.47
CA PHE A 173 16.81 10.71 -10.58
C PHE A 173 16.77 12.19 -10.17
N ILE A 174 16.03 12.51 -9.11
CA ILE A 174 15.91 13.88 -8.58
C ILE A 174 16.86 14.15 -7.41
N HIS A 175 17.73 13.19 -7.06
CA HIS A 175 18.71 13.37 -6.00
C HIS A 175 19.82 14.33 -6.43
N THR A 176 19.83 15.55 -5.87
CA THR A 176 20.80 16.60 -6.22
C THR A 176 21.98 16.71 -5.25
N SER A 177 21.87 16.08 -4.07
CA SER A 177 22.90 16.17 -3.02
C SER A 177 24.14 15.38 -3.38
N LYS A 178 25.30 15.84 -2.89
CA LYS A 178 26.56 15.06 -2.92
C LYS A 178 26.63 14.05 -1.77
N LEU A 179 25.86 14.27 -0.71
CA LEU A 179 25.74 13.35 0.43
C LEU A 179 24.50 12.46 0.25
N ARG A 180 24.70 11.15 0.36
CA ARG A 180 23.63 10.14 0.23
C ARG A 180 22.59 10.25 1.35
N SER A 181 23.04 10.32 2.61
CA SER A 181 22.16 10.36 3.79
C SER A 181 21.62 11.77 4.07
N MET A 182 20.44 11.84 4.72
CA MET A 182 19.87 13.08 5.24
C MET A 182 20.44 13.50 6.60
N THR A 183 21.17 12.62 7.30
CA THR A 183 21.72 12.85 8.66
C THR A 183 22.51 14.15 8.80
N PHE A 184 23.23 14.56 7.74
CA PHE A 184 24.04 15.78 7.71
C PHE A 184 23.46 16.89 6.83
N ARG A 185 22.13 16.87 6.60
CA ARG A 185 21.43 17.82 5.74
C ARG A 185 20.24 18.43 6.49
N PRO A 186 20.44 19.42 7.38
CA PRO A 186 19.38 19.95 8.25
C PRO A 186 18.16 20.47 7.49
N LEU A 187 18.38 21.19 6.38
CA LEU A 187 17.28 21.66 5.53
C LEU A 187 16.45 20.51 4.95
N MET A 188 17.07 19.37 4.65
CA MET A 188 16.37 18.20 4.12
C MET A 188 15.56 17.49 5.21
N GLN A 189 16.11 17.36 6.43
CA GLN A 189 15.40 16.77 7.59
C GLN A 189 14.16 17.57 8.01
N LEU A 190 14.14 18.88 7.74
CA LEU A 190 12.96 19.71 7.98
C LEU A 190 11.87 19.49 6.92
N MET A 191 12.27 19.11 5.70
CA MET A 191 11.33 18.90 4.59
C MET A 191 10.77 17.47 4.55
N PHE A 192 11.47 16.48 5.11
CA PHE A 192 11.14 15.05 5.10
C PHE A 192 11.46 14.41 6.46
#